data_AF-A0A2D4ZS48-F1
#
_entry.id   AF-A0A2D4ZS48-F1
#
_cell.length_a   1.000
_cell.length_b   1.000
_cell.length_c   1.000
_cell.angle_alpha   90.00
_cell.angle_beta   90.00
_cell.angle_gamma   90.00
#
_symmetry.space_group_name_H-M   'P 1'
#
loop_
_entity.id
_entity.type
_entity.pdbx_description
1 polymer ?
#
loop_
_entity_poly.entity_id
_entity_poly.type
_entity_poly.pdbx_seq_one_letter_code
_entity_poly.pdbx_strand_id
1 'polypeptide(L)'
;MRDNVLKKEFSKKDVNRIRNLVQGKHGDKTSQSIGYSKSQEFHKEGDIWESKDQTWTIKNGVKQNITKLDKAKKAIKVPLFCPCCSKLMKKHMDPQYYKVHKTCYDCVIDKEHEIRKQGKWEEYQKQIHNSDIDGIITDYKMFIEAALKENNESFITEGGDVENWVGGVNKERAKEALEKGVEYLKSKKIK
;
A
#
# COMPACT_ATOMS: atom_id res chain seq x y z
N MET A 1 58.03 -33.12 39.97
CA MET A 1 57.05 -32.38 39.17
C MET A 1 56.83 -33.18 37.89
N ARG A 2 55.58 -33.47 37.50
CA ARG A 2 55.31 -34.27 36.28
C ARG A 2 55.46 -33.36 35.07
N ASP A 3 56.51 -33.56 34.30
CA ASP A 3 56.77 -32.82 33.07
C ASP A 3 55.65 -33.11 32.06
N ASN A 4 54.97 -32.05 31.65
CA ASN A 4 53.86 -32.12 30.71
C ASN A 4 54.43 -32.43 29.31
N VAL A 5 54.01 -33.55 28.69
CA VAL A 5 54.59 -34.14 27.45
C VAL A 5 54.32 -33.30 26.18
N LEU A 6 53.79 -32.08 26.32
CA LEU A 6 53.42 -31.21 25.22
C LEU A 6 54.58 -30.26 24.85
N LYS A 7 55.33 -30.62 23.81
CA LYS A 7 56.44 -29.80 23.27
C LYS A 7 56.00 -28.52 22.53
N LYS A 8 54.69 -28.34 22.29
CA LYS A 8 54.12 -27.16 21.62
C LYS A 8 52.66 -26.98 22.04
N GLU A 9 52.27 -25.79 22.45
CA GLU A 9 50.89 -25.48 22.78
C GLU A 9 50.01 -25.55 21.53
N PHE A 10 48.86 -26.22 21.62
CA PHE A 10 47.91 -26.27 20.51
C PHE A 10 47.34 -24.87 20.26
N SER A 11 47.37 -24.43 19.00
CA SER A 11 46.73 -23.19 18.62
C SER A 11 45.24 -23.27 18.93
N LYS A 12 44.67 -22.18 19.49
CA LYS A 12 43.22 -22.08 19.77
C LYS A 12 42.37 -22.43 18.55
N LYS A 13 42.86 -22.18 17.34
CA LYS A 13 42.19 -22.55 16.09
C LYS A 13 42.04 -24.07 15.96
N ASP A 14 43.09 -24.84 16.20
CA ASP A 14 43.05 -26.29 16.01
C ASP A 14 42.14 -26.97 17.04
N VAL A 15 42.15 -26.49 18.30
CA VAL A 15 41.22 -26.94 19.33
C VAL A 15 39.76 -26.66 18.94
N ASN A 16 39.48 -25.48 18.39
CA ASN A 16 38.14 -25.12 17.95
C ASN A 16 37.69 -25.94 16.72
N ARG A 17 38.60 -26.26 15.79
CA ARG A 17 38.30 -27.13 14.65
C ARG A 17 37.88 -28.52 15.11
N ILE A 18 38.65 -29.10 16.03
CA ILE A 18 38.36 -30.42 16.60
C ILE A 18 37.00 -30.40 17.32
N ARG A 19 36.72 -29.34 18.10
CA ARG A 19 35.40 -29.20 18.75
C ARG A 19 34.25 -29.15 17.74
N ASN A 20 34.41 -28.40 16.64
CA ASN A 20 33.38 -28.29 15.61
C ASN A 20 33.16 -29.62 14.88
N LEU A 21 34.23 -30.39 14.63
CA LEU A 21 34.16 -31.72 14.05
C LEU A 21 33.42 -32.70 14.97
N VAL A 22 33.70 -32.69 16.27
CA VAL A 22 33.02 -33.53 17.27
C VAL A 22 31.54 -33.17 17.40
N GLN A 23 31.19 -31.90 17.24
CA GLN A 23 29.80 -31.40 17.32
C GLN A 23 29.02 -31.54 16.00
N GLY A 24 29.59 -32.12 14.94
CA GLY A 24 28.95 -32.28 13.63
C GLY A 24 28.75 -30.97 12.84
N LYS A 25 29.38 -29.88 13.27
CA LYS A 25 29.25 -28.54 12.66
C LYS A 25 30.38 -28.30 11.66
N HIS A 26 30.33 -29.03 10.54
CA HIS A 26 31.40 -29.06 9.53
C HIS A 26 31.64 -27.71 8.80
N GLY A 27 30.73 -26.74 8.93
CA GLY A 27 30.81 -25.42 8.27
C GLY A 27 31.24 -24.25 9.17
N ASP A 28 31.46 -24.47 10.47
CA ASP A 28 31.67 -23.37 11.42
C ASP A 28 33.09 -22.81 11.35
N LYS A 29 33.19 -21.48 11.22
CA LYS A 29 34.46 -20.75 11.09
C LYS A 29 35.33 -20.92 12.34
N THR A 30 36.58 -21.32 12.13
CA THR A 30 37.55 -21.60 13.20
C THR A 30 38.35 -20.35 13.65
N SER A 31 38.32 -19.26 12.88
CA SER A 31 38.99 -18.00 13.19
C SER A 31 38.08 -16.80 12.98
N GLN A 32 38.26 -15.73 13.77
CA GLN A 32 37.63 -14.44 13.53
C GLN A 32 38.17 -13.84 12.22
N SER A 33 37.36 -13.89 11.17
CA SER A 33 37.61 -13.17 9.92
C SER A 33 37.04 -11.75 10.05
N ILE A 34 37.89 -10.73 9.89
CA ILE A 34 37.46 -9.32 9.78
C ILE A 34 36.80 -9.17 8.41
N GLY A 35 35.49 -9.35 8.41
CA GLY A 35 34.65 -9.35 7.22
C GLY A 35 33.27 -9.80 7.63
N TYR A 36 32.36 -8.85 7.78
CA TYR A 36 30.96 -9.12 8.09
C TYR A 36 30.32 -9.86 6.93
N SER A 37 30.23 -11.19 7.04
CA SER A 37 29.48 -12.03 6.10
C SER A 37 28.08 -12.23 6.66
N LYS A 38 27.07 -11.52 6.12
CA LYS A 38 25.67 -11.80 6.44
C LYS A 38 25.34 -13.25 6.11
N SER A 39 24.51 -13.89 6.94
CA SER A 39 23.88 -15.18 6.61
C SER A 39 23.14 -15.06 5.27
N GLN A 40 23.34 -16.03 4.39
CA GLN A 40 22.64 -16.09 3.11
C GLN A 40 21.27 -16.71 3.34
N GLU A 41 20.24 -15.86 3.46
CA GLU A 41 18.85 -16.30 3.59
C GLU A 41 18.29 -16.62 2.20
N PHE A 42 17.73 -17.81 2.04
CA PHE A 42 17.06 -18.24 0.82
C PHE A 42 15.55 -18.10 1.01
N HIS A 43 14.94 -17.19 0.26
CA HIS A 43 13.49 -16.99 0.24
C HIS A 43 12.89 -17.64 -1.01
N LYS A 44 11.68 -18.18 -0.89
CA LYS A 44 10.92 -18.81 -1.98
C LYS A 44 10.00 -17.78 -2.64
N GLU A 45 9.41 -18.15 -3.78
CA GLU A 45 8.44 -17.29 -4.47
C GLU A 45 7.22 -17.02 -3.60
N GLY A 46 6.86 -15.74 -3.45
CA GLY A 46 5.75 -15.31 -2.59
C GLY A 46 6.13 -14.95 -1.15
N ASP A 47 7.35 -15.22 -0.70
CA ASP A 47 7.81 -14.82 0.63
C ASP A 47 7.95 -13.28 0.73
N ILE A 48 7.47 -12.72 1.84
CA ILE A 48 7.63 -11.30 2.19
C ILE A 48 8.63 -11.23 3.34
N TRP A 49 9.73 -10.49 3.18
CA TRP A 49 10.70 -10.30 4.25
C TRP A 49 11.23 -8.87 4.31
N GLU A 50 11.70 -8.47 5.49
CA GLU A 50 12.27 -7.15 5.72
C GLU A 50 13.81 -7.21 5.63
N SER A 51 14.39 -6.29 4.87
CA SER A 51 15.84 -6.15 4.78
C SER A 51 16.21 -4.69 4.57
N LYS A 52 17.01 -4.13 5.49
CA LYS A 52 17.44 -2.71 5.49
C LYS A 52 16.23 -1.76 5.37
N ASP A 53 15.24 -1.92 6.25
CA ASP A 53 14.03 -1.10 6.34
C ASP A 53 13.12 -1.13 5.10
N GLN A 54 13.34 -2.08 4.19
CA GLN A 54 12.52 -2.30 3.00
C GLN A 54 11.91 -3.69 3.03
N THR A 55 10.65 -3.81 2.60
CA THR A 55 9.99 -5.09 2.43
C THR A 55 10.26 -5.60 1.01
N TRP A 56 10.68 -6.85 0.91
CA TRP A 56 11.03 -7.50 -0.34
C TRP A 56 10.09 -8.67 -0.59
N THR A 57 9.84 -8.93 -1.87
CA THR A 57 9.15 -10.14 -2.36
C THR A 57 9.86 -10.72 -3.54
N ILE A 58 9.70 -12.01 -3.76
CA ILE A 58 10.07 -12.66 -5.02
C ILE A 58 8.79 -12.87 -5.82
N LYS A 59 8.72 -12.26 -7.00
CA LYS A 59 7.61 -12.43 -7.94
C LYS A 59 8.16 -12.75 -9.33
N ASN A 60 7.73 -13.87 -9.90
CA ASN A 60 8.20 -14.37 -11.21
C ASN A 60 9.74 -14.49 -11.27
N GLY A 61 10.36 -15.08 -10.25
CA GLY A 61 11.82 -15.18 -10.13
C GLY A 61 12.59 -13.87 -9.91
N VAL A 62 11.92 -12.71 -9.88
CA VAL A 62 12.55 -11.40 -9.69
C VAL A 62 12.30 -10.89 -8.27
N LYS A 63 13.37 -10.51 -7.57
CA LYS A 63 13.30 -9.82 -6.28
C LYS A 63 12.80 -8.38 -6.49
N GLN A 64 11.65 -8.05 -5.91
CA GLN A 64 10.98 -6.76 -6.00
C GLN A 64 10.80 -6.15 -4.61
N ASN A 65 11.00 -4.84 -4.47
CA ASN A 65 10.69 -4.10 -3.25
C ASN A 65 9.19 -3.76 -3.25
N ILE A 66 8.49 -4.03 -2.15
CA ILE A 66 7.11 -3.61 -1.94
C ILE A 66 7.08 -2.19 -1.37
N THR A 67 6.65 -1.24 -2.17
CA THR A 67 6.46 0.14 -1.71
C THR A 67 5.01 0.37 -1.25
N LYS A 68 4.80 1.34 -0.34
CA LYS A 68 3.45 1.79 0.06
C LYS A 68 2.58 2.17 -1.17
N LEU A 69 3.22 2.70 -2.21
CA LEU A 69 2.57 3.13 -3.45
C LEU A 69 2.25 1.99 -4.43
N ASP A 70 2.73 0.76 -4.22
CA ASP A 70 2.50 -0.33 -5.17
C ASP A 70 1.04 -0.72 -5.28
N LYS A 71 0.26 -0.55 -4.20
CA LYS A 71 -1.20 -0.73 -4.24
C LYS A 71 -1.85 0.27 -5.18
N ALA A 72 -1.46 1.55 -5.07
CA ALA A 72 -1.96 2.61 -5.94
C ALA A 72 -1.54 2.40 -7.40
N LYS A 73 -0.27 2.05 -7.65
CA LYS A 73 0.22 1.74 -9.01
C LYS A 73 -0.56 0.60 -9.66
N LYS A 74 -0.85 -0.47 -8.91
CA LYS A 74 -1.67 -1.60 -9.41
C LYS A 74 -3.11 -1.17 -9.72
N ALA A 75 -3.70 -0.31 -8.89
CA ALA A 75 -5.07 0.16 -9.08
C ALA A 75 -5.24 1.10 -10.29
N ILE A 76 -4.18 1.87 -10.63
CA ILE A 76 -4.18 2.83 -11.74
C ILE A 76 -3.79 2.16 -13.06
N LYS A 77 -2.99 1.09 -13.02
CA LYS A 77 -2.51 0.42 -14.24
C LYS A 77 -3.67 -0.17 -15.04
N VAL A 78 -3.88 0.37 -16.24
CA VAL A 78 -4.83 -0.16 -17.22
C VAL A 78 -4.19 -1.41 -17.86
N PRO A 79 -4.87 -2.56 -17.87
CA PRO A 79 -4.38 -3.75 -18.55
C PRO A 79 -4.44 -3.55 -20.06
N LEU A 80 -3.56 -4.24 -20.79
CA LEU A 80 -3.59 -4.23 -22.26
C LEU A 80 -4.85 -4.92 -22.80
N PHE A 81 -5.34 -5.93 -22.08
CA PHE A 81 -6.53 -6.70 -22.43
C PHE A 81 -7.64 -6.45 -21.43
N CYS A 82 -8.87 -6.30 -21.93
CA CYS A 82 -10.03 -6.15 -21.08
C CYS A 82 -10.28 -7.44 -20.27
N PRO A 83 -10.56 -7.36 -18.96
CA PRO A 83 -10.86 -8.54 -18.15
C PRO A 83 -12.19 -9.23 -18.53
N CYS A 84 -13.12 -8.51 -19.18
CA CYS A 84 -14.43 -9.05 -19.56
C CYS A 84 -14.39 -9.79 -20.91
N CYS A 85 -13.87 -9.13 -21.95
CA CYS A 85 -13.92 -9.65 -23.32
C CYS A 85 -12.56 -10.12 -23.86
N SER A 86 -11.48 -9.99 -23.09
CA SER A 86 -10.09 -10.29 -23.50
C SER A 86 -9.60 -9.58 -24.76
N LYS A 87 -10.35 -8.59 -25.27
CA LYS A 87 -9.95 -7.77 -26.42
C LYS A 87 -8.94 -6.71 -25.99
N LEU A 88 -8.11 -6.29 -26.93
CA LEU A 88 -7.11 -5.24 -26.70
C LEU A 88 -7.80 -3.88 -26.49
N MET A 89 -7.47 -3.21 -25.38
CA MET A 89 -8.01 -1.89 -25.02
C MET A 89 -7.23 -0.78 -25.75
N LYS A 90 -7.58 -0.54 -27.03
CA LYS A 90 -6.92 0.47 -27.89
C LYS A 90 -7.65 1.80 -27.96
N LYS A 91 -8.92 1.88 -27.55
CA LYS A 91 -9.74 3.06 -27.80
C LYS A 91 -9.30 4.20 -26.89
N HIS A 92 -9.42 5.43 -27.38
CA HIS A 92 -9.06 6.63 -26.60
C HIS A 92 -9.80 6.71 -25.26
N MET A 93 -11.04 6.23 -25.20
CA MET A 93 -11.87 6.26 -23.99
C MET A 93 -11.65 5.07 -23.05
N ASP A 94 -11.00 3.99 -23.49
CA ASP A 94 -10.80 2.78 -22.69
C ASP A 94 -10.09 3.06 -21.34
N PRO A 95 -9.05 3.92 -21.25
CA PRO A 95 -8.39 4.22 -19.98
C PRO A 95 -9.31 4.92 -18.96
N GLN A 96 -10.24 5.75 -19.43
CA GLN A 96 -11.16 6.48 -18.55
C GLN A 96 -12.24 5.53 -18.02
N TYR A 97 -12.86 4.74 -18.90
CA TYR A 97 -13.87 3.76 -18.53
C TYR A 97 -13.31 2.64 -17.65
N TYR A 98 -12.05 2.24 -17.84
CA TYR A 98 -11.41 1.27 -16.96
C TYR A 98 -11.24 1.82 -15.53
N LYS A 99 -10.97 3.11 -15.34
CA LYS A 99 -10.83 3.68 -13.99
C LYS A 99 -12.10 3.53 -13.18
N VAL A 100 -13.25 3.79 -13.80
CA VAL A 100 -14.59 3.75 -13.19
C VAL A 100 -15.16 2.34 -13.14
N HIS A 101 -15.31 1.68 -14.30
CA HIS A 101 -16.03 0.40 -14.43
C HIS A 101 -15.12 -0.83 -14.47
N LYS A 102 -13.79 -0.66 -14.44
CA LYS A 102 -12.80 -1.76 -14.58
C LYS A 102 -13.00 -2.63 -15.83
N THR A 103 -13.64 -2.07 -16.86
CA THR A 103 -13.98 -2.76 -18.11
C THR A 103 -13.72 -1.86 -19.33
N CYS A 104 -13.79 -2.44 -20.53
CA CYS A 104 -13.59 -1.72 -21.78
C CYS A 104 -14.79 -0.83 -22.14
N TYR A 105 -14.59 0.17 -22.99
CA TYR A 105 -15.67 1.05 -23.44
C TYR A 105 -16.83 0.27 -24.10
N ASP A 106 -16.50 -0.66 -25.01
CA ASP A 106 -17.52 -1.47 -25.71
C ASP A 106 -18.32 -2.34 -24.76
N CYS A 107 -17.64 -2.91 -23.77
CA CYS A 107 -18.22 -3.75 -22.74
C CYS A 107 -19.26 -2.98 -21.91
N VAL A 108 -19.06 -1.67 -21.73
CA VAL A 108 -20.00 -0.80 -21.01
C VAL A 108 -21.19 -0.46 -21.92
N ILE A 109 -20.96 -0.17 -23.20
CA ILE A 109 -22.05 0.06 -24.16
C ILE A 109 -22.97 -1.16 -24.26
N ASP A 110 -22.41 -2.36 -24.36
CA ASP A 110 -23.19 -3.60 -24.45
C ASP A 110 -24.08 -3.78 -23.21
N LYS A 111 -23.54 -3.51 -22.01
CA LYS A 111 -24.30 -3.55 -20.76
C LYS A 111 -25.42 -2.50 -20.72
N GLU A 112 -25.12 -1.26 -21.08
CA GLU A 112 -26.12 -0.18 -21.11
C GLU A 112 -27.24 -0.49 -22.12
N HIS A 113 -26.88 -1.06 -23.26
CA HIS A 113 -27.83 -1.48 -24.29
C HIS A 113 -28.72 -2.64 -23.81
N GLU A 114 -28.18 -3.61 -23.09
CA GLU A 114 -28.97 -4.68 -22.45
C GLU A 114 -29.94 -4.13 -21.40
N ILE A 115 -29.50 -3.19 -20.56
CA ILE A 115 -30.35 -2.52 -19.55
C ILE A 115 -31.51 -1.78 -20.23
N ARG A 116 -31.23 -1.08 -21.35
CA ARG A 116 -32.26 -0.42 -22.15
C ARG A 116 -33.26 -1.39 -22.74
N LYS A 117 -32.80 -2.53 -23.28
CA LYS A 117 -33.69 -3.58 -23.79
C LYS A 117 -34.60 -4.16 -22.70
N GLN A 118 -34.11 -4.23 -21.45
CA GLN A 118 -34.90 -4.67 -20.31
C GLN A 118 -35.88 -3.61 -19.78
N GLY A 119 -35.86 -2.38 -20.31
CA GLY A 119 -36.70 -1.27 -19.85
C GLY A 119 -36.28 -0.65 -18.51
N LYS A 120 -35.13 -1.05 -17.96
CA LYS A 120 -34.65 -0.61 -16.62
C LYS A 120 -33.70 0.58 -16.67
N TRP A 121 -33.73 1.33 -17.77
CA TRP A 121 -32.81 2.44 -17.99
C TRP A 121 -32.98 3.56 -16.96
N GLU A 122 -34.23 3.90 -16.64
CA GLU A 122 -34.52 4.96 -15.67
C GLU A 122 -34.05 4.59 -14.26
N GLU A 123 -34.28 3.34 -13.83
CA GLU A 123 -33.81 2.82 -12.54
C GLU A 123 -32.28 2.87 -12.44
N TYR A 124 -31.60 2.48 -13.51
CA TYR A 124 -30.14 2.54 -13.60
C TYR A 124 -29.62 3.98 -13.46
N GLN A 125 -30.22 4.94 -14.15
CA GLN A 125 -29.84 6.36 -14.04
C GLN A 125 -30.09 6.91 -12.64
N LYS A 126 -31.24 6.58 -12.03
CA LYS A 126 -31.56 6.98 -10.65
C LYS A 126 -30.54 6.41 -9.66
N GLN A 127 -30.16 5.15 -9.84
CA GLN A 127 -29.17 4.49 -8.98
C GLN A 127 -27.82 5.19 -9.04
N ILE A 128 -27.32 5.51 -10.25
CA ILE A 128 -26.05 6.24 -10.42
C ILE A 128 -26.12 7.60 -9.72
N HIS A 129 -27.15 8.39 -10.03
CA HIS A 129 -27.30 9.73 -9.47
C HIS A 129 -27.37 9.72 -7.93
N ASN A 130 -28.15 8.80 -7.37
CA ASN A 130 -28.26 8.67 -5.92
C ASN A 130 -26.95 8.17 -5.28
N SER A 131 -26.21 7.29 -5.96
CA SER A 131 -24.89 6.81 -5.50
C SER A 131 -23.83 7.91 -5.53
N ASP A 132 -23.86 8.79 -6.53
CA ASP A 132 -22.96 9.95 -6.61
C ASP A 132 -23.23 10.93 -5.48
N ILE A 133 -24.51 11.19 -5.17
CA ILE A 133 -24.91 12.01 -4.02
C ILE A 133 -24.42 11.39 -2.70
N ASP A 134 -24.57 10.08 -2.54
CA ASP A 134 -24.07 9.38 -1.35
C ASP A 134 -22.55 9.49 -1.21
N GLY A 135 -21.81 9.35 -2.32
CA GLY A 135 -20.37 9.58 -2.36
C GLY A 135 -19.99 11.00 -1.92
N ILE A 136 -20.67 12.01 -2.46
CA ILE A 136 -20.45 13.42 -2.09
C ILE A 136 -20.74 13.65 -0.60
N ILE A 137 -21.81 13.04 -0.05
CA ILE A 137 -22.11 13.12 1.39
C ILE A 137 -20.97 12.52 2.21
N THR A 138 -20.41 11.39 1.80
CA THR A 138 -19.29 10.77 2.51
C THR A 138 -18.03 11.62 2.46
N ASP A 139 -17.68 12.17 1.30
CA ASP A 139 -16.51 13.04 1.12
C ASP A 139 -16.67 14.32 1.93
N TYR A 140 -17.87 14.90 1.94
CA TYR A 140 -18.16 16.10 2.71
C TYR A 140 -18.02 15.88 4.23
N LYS A 141 -18.50 14.74 4.74
CA LYS A 141 -18.29 14.37 6.15
C LYS A 141 -16.82 14.19 6.48
N MET A 142 -16.08 13.45 5.65
CA MET A 142 -14.64 13.25 5.83
C MET A 142 -13.88 14.57 5.82
N PHE A 143 -14.23 15.49 4.92
CA PHE A 143 -13.63 16.82 4.84
C PHE A 143 -13.85 17.64 6.13
N ILE A 144 -15.09 17.70 6.64
CA ILE A 144 -15.38 18.43 7.88
C ILE A 144 -14.73 17.75 9.08
N GLU A 145 -14.75 16.42 9.17
CA GLU A 145 -14.07 15.69 10.23
C GLU A 145 -12.56 15.93 10.23
N ALA A 146 -11.93 16.01 9.04
CA ALA A 146 -10.52 16.35 8.91
C ALA A 146 -10.26 17.79 9.37
N ALA A 147 -11.05 18.76 8.90
CA ALA A 147 -10.95 20.16 9.31
C ALA A 147 -11.17 20.36 10.82
N LEU A 148 -12.01 19.55 11.47
CA LEU A 148 -12.21 19.58 12.92
C LEU A 148 -11.06 18.94 13.72
N LYS A 149 -10.29 18.03 13.09
CA LYS A 149 -9.11 17.38 13.69
C LYS A 149 -7.84 18.18 13.50
N GLU A 150 -7.79 19.08 12.52
CA GLU A 150 -6.70 20.03 12.35
C GLU A 150 -6.62 20.94 13.59
N ASN A 151 -5.58 20.71 14.40
CA ASN A 151 -5.21 21.60 15.48
C ASN A 151 -4.15 22.57 14.95
N ASN A 152 -4.19 23.81 15.41
CA ASN A 152 -3.14 24.79 15.16
C ASN A 152 -1.92 24.44 16.01
N GLU A 153 -1.16 23.44 15.57
CA GLU A 153 0.13 23.18 16.15
C GLU A 153 1.09 24.30 15.74
N SER A 154 1.79 24.83 16.74
CA SER A 154 2.82 25.85 16.59
C SER A 154 3.81 25.45 15.51
N PHE A 155 4.00 26.29 14.49
CA PHE A 155 5.05 26.05 13.49
C PHE A 155 6.33 26.75 13.93
N ILE A 156 7.47 26.06 13.82
CA ILE A 156 8.79 26.64 14.12
C ILE A 156 9.39 27.10 12.79
N THR A 157 9.62 28.40 12.65
CA THR A 157 10.24 28.96 11.45
C THR A 157 11.73 28.56 11.37
N GLU A 158 12.34 28.66 10.19
CA GLU A 158 13.78 28.41 10.02
C GLU A 158 14.66 29.32 10.90
N GLY A 159 14.13 30.45 11.34
CA GLY A 159 14.76 31.38 12.29
C GLY A 159 14.65 30.96 13.76
N GLY A 160 13.89 29.90 14.08
CA GLY A 160 13.67 29.41 15.44
C GLY A 160 12.50 30.07 16.18
N ASP A 161 11.74 30.94 15.52
CA ASP A 161 10.56 31.55 16.11
C ASP A 161 9.37 30.58 16.08
N VAL A 162 8.67 30.48 17.21
CA VAL A 162 7.47 29.66 17.36
C VAL A 162 6.26 30.52 17.01
N GLU A 163 5.68 30.31 15.83
CA GLU A 163 4.46 31.00 15.42
C GLU A 163 3.23 30.22 15.88
N ASN A 164 2.43 30.85 16.74
CA ASN A 164 1.10 30.40 17.10
C ASN A 164 0.05 31.17 16.31
N TRP A 165 -0.52 30.52 15.30
CA TRP A 165 -1.62 31.08 14.54
C TRP A 165 -2.91 30.99 15.36
N VAL A 166 -3.37 32.13 15.90
CA VAL A 166 -4.57 32.21 16.73
C VAL A 166 -5.81 32.24 15.83
N GLY A 167 -6.40 31.07 15.57
CA GLY A 167 -7.64 30.97 14.80
C GLY A 167 -8.02 29.53 14.49
N GLY A 168 -9.06 29.00 15.12
CA GLY A 168 -9.52 27.63 14.92
C GLY A 168 -10.92 27.55 14.30
N VAL A 169 -11.27 26.38 13.76
CA VAL A 169 -12.63 26.11 13.26
C VAL A 169 -13.63 26.20 14.42
N ASN A 170 -14.64 27.05 14.29
CA ASN A 170 -15.76 27.06 15.22
C ASN A 170 -16.54 25.74 15.07
N LYS A 171 -16.39 24.86 16.05
CA LYS A 171 -16.94 23.49 16.04
C LYS A 171 -18.46 23.46 15.93
N GLU A 172 -19.15 24.44 16.49
CA GLU A 172 -20.61 24.52 16.45
C GLU A 172 -21.10 24.88 15.05
N ARG A 173 -20.51 25.93 14.44
CA ARG A 173 -20.82 26.33 13.07
C ARG A 173 -20.48 25.25 12.05
N ALA A 174 -19.38 24.54 12.25
CA ALA A 174 -18.97 23.44 11.37
C ALA A 174 -19.96 22.27 11.41
N LYS A 175 -20.48 21.92 12.59
CA LYS A 175 -21.53 20.89 12.74
C LYS A 175 -22.85 21.33 12.11
N GLU A 176 -23.25 22.57 12.33
CA GLU A 176 -24.46 23.13 11.72
C GLU A 176 -24.37 23.16 10.19
N ALA A 177 -23.21 23.57 9.65
CA ALA A 177 -22.95 23.53 8.22
C ALA A 177 -22.98 22.09 7.67
N LEU A 178 -22.42 21.12 8.40
CA LEU A 178 -22.47 19.71 8.05
C LEU A 178 -23.92 19.23 7.93
N GLU A 179 -24.74 19.47 8.94
CA GLU A 179 -26.14 19.04 8.97
C GLU A 179 -26.94 19.64 7.81
N LYS A 180 -26.84 20.96 7.61
CA LYS A 180 -27.50 21.66 6.50
C LYS A 180 -27.03 21.16 5.13
N GLY A 181 -25.72 20.93 4.98
CA GLY A 181 -25.14 20.41 3.74
C GLY A 181 -25.63 18.99 3.43
N VAL A 182 -25.70 18.12 4.44
CA VAL A 182 -26.22 16.75 4.29
C VAL A 182 -27.72 16.76 3.97
N GLU A 183 -28.51 17.62 4.61
CA GLU A 183 -29.94 17.78 4.29
C GLU A 183 -30.16 18.26 2.85
N TYR A 184 -29.40 19.27 2.43
CA TYR A 184 -29.44 19.76 1.05
C TYR A 184 -29.12 18.65 0.05
N LEU A 185 -28.05 17.89 0.27
CA LEU A 185 -27.65 16.80 -0.63
C LEU A 185 -28.71 15.68 -0.66
N LYS A 186 -29.29 15.32 0.49
CA LYS A 186 -30.40 14.35 0.53
C LYS A 186 -31.62 14.82 -0.25
N SER A 187 -31.94 16.12 -0.22
CA SER A 187 -33.07 16.69 -0.98
C SER A 187 -32.92 16.59 -2.50
N LYS A 188 -31.67 16.44 -3.00
CA LYS A 188 -31.37 16.32 -4.43
C LYS A 188 -31.46 14.90 -4.97
N LYS A 189 -31.71 13.90 -4.11
CA LYS A 189 -31.91 12.52 -4.54
C LYS A 189 -33.19 12.37 -5.34
N ILE A 190 -33.11 11.62 -6.43
CA ILE A 190 -34.27 11.34 -7.28
C ILE A 190 -35.02 10.15 -6.65
N LYS A 191 -36.34 10.30 -6.51
CA LYS A 191 -37.25 9.23 -6.07
C LYS A 191 -37.53 8.23 -7.19
#